data_AF-A0A960DS97-F1
#
_entry.id   AF-A0A960DS97-F1
#
_cell.length_a   1.000
_cell.length_b   1.000
_cell.length_c   1.000
_cell.angle_alpha   90.00
_cell.angle_beta   90.00
_cell.angle_gamma   90.00
#
_symmetry.space_group_name_H-M   'P 1'
#
loop_
_entity.id
_entity.type
_entity.pdbx_description
1 polymer ?
#
loop_
_entity_poly.entity_id
_entity_poly.type
_entity_poly.pdbx_seq_one_letter_code
_entity_poly.pdbx_strand_id
1 'polypeptide(L)'
;LALLLLWALLVPLVARWRARRVLRSPAERVVGAWHRARTALTLAGVEDHPDDTPVQFAVRADRAVPVDHRTVRTLADQVTRVVYAEVEVDDAAAATSERLSTDVQRRCRDLQGWWTRLRMRMDPRLAWRLASG
;
A
#
# COMPACT_ATOMS: atom_id res chain seq x y z
N LEU A 1 23.95 38.39 -14.31
CA LEU A 1 22.51 38.39 -13.93
C LEU A 1 21.67 37.42 -14.75
N ALA A 2 21.78 37.39 -16.09
CA ALA A 2 21.05 36.45 -16.94
C ALA A 2 21.26 34.97 -16.57
N LEU A 3 22.47 34.58 -16.19
CA LEU A 3 22.79 33.22 -15.74
C LEU A 3 22.08 32.83 -14.43
N LEU A 4 21.95 33.77 -13.48
CA LEU A 4 21.25 33.55 -12.21
C LEU A 4 19.74 33.45 -12.41
N LEU A 5 19.18 34.25 -13.32
CA LEU A 5 17.76 34.17 -13.69
C LEU A 5 17.43 32.88 -14.43
N LEU A 6 18.30 32.45 -15.35
CA LEU A 6 18.16 31.17 -16.06
C LEU A 6 18.25 29.98 -15.09
N TRP A 7 19.18 30.02 -14.13
CA TRP A 7 19.31 29.00 -13.10
C TRP A 7 18.08 28.97 -12.18
N ALA A 8 17.61 30.13 -11.71
CA ALA A 8 16.41 30.25 -10.89
C ALA A 8 15.13 29.76 -11.59
N LEU A 9 15.09 29.79 -12.93
CA LEU A 9 13.97 29.28 -13.73
C LEU A 9 14.09 27.77 -14.03
N LEU A 10 15.31 27.27 -14.25
CA LEU A 10 15.59 25.86 -14.52
C LEU A 10 15.34 24.97 -13.30
N VAL A 11 15.71 25.42 -12.09
CA VAL A 11 15.54 24.65 -10.85
C VAL A 11 14.08 24.21 -10.62
N PRO A 12 13.06 25.10 -10.64
CA PRO A 12 11.68 24.69 -10.43
C PRO A 12 11.14 23.88 -11.62
N LEU A 13 11.64 24.08 -12.84
CA LEU A 13 11.22 23.28 -13.99
C LEU A 13 11.75 21.85 -13.91
N VAL A 14 13.03 21.68 -13.58
CA VAL A 14 13.68 20.38 -13.38
C VAL A 14 13.14 19.70 -12.11
N ALA A 15 12.86 20.45 -11.05
CA ALA A 15 12.21 19.92 -9.86
C ALA A 15 10.77 19.48 -10.13
N ARG A 16 9.99 20.21 -10.94
CA ARG A 16 8.65 19.80 -11.37
C ARG A 16 8.69 18.60 -12.33
N TRP A 17 9.67 18.56 -13.24
CA TRP A 17 9.88 17.41 -14.13
C TRP A 17 10.32 16.18 -13.36
N ARG A 18 11.24 16.32 -12.40
CA ARG A 18 11.61 15.25 -11.47
C ARG A 18 10.43 14.87 -10.60
N ALA A 19 9.67 15.79 -10.00
CA ALA A 19 8.47 15.46 -9.23
C ALA A 19 7.43 14.69 -10.06
N ARG A 20 7.29 14.98 -11.36
CA ARG A 20 6.44 14.21 -12.28
C ARG A 20 7.05 12.85 -12.67
N ARG A 21 8.37 12.68 -12.71
CA ARG A 21 9.02 11.35 -12.85
C ARG A 21 9.16 10.60 -11.52
N VAL A 22 9.08 11.31 -10.41
CA VAL A 22 9.01 10.88 -9.00
C VAL A 22 7.53 10.76 -8.61
N LEU A 23 6.64 10.50 -9.58
CA LEU A 23 5.32 9.93 -9.33
C LEU A 23 5.53 8.45 -8.96
N ARG A 24 6.08 8.21 -7.76
CA ARG A 24 6.46 6.94 -7.09
C ARG A 24 7.18 5.93 -7.98
N SER A 25 8.43 5.60 -7.64
CA SER A 25 9.14 4.49 -8.29
C SER A 25 8.25 3.23 -8.34
N PRO A 26 8.37 2.36 -9.37
CA PRO A 26 7.57 1.13 -9.44
C PRO A 26 7.63 0.32 -8.14
N ALA A 27 8.80 0.29 -7.49
CA ALA A 27 9.00 -0.25 -6.16
C ALA A 27 8.12 0.42 -5.08
N GLU A 28 8.14 1.75 -4.97
CA GLU A 28 7.28 2.50 -4.04
C GLU A 28 5.78 2.28 -4.31
N ARG A 29 5.40 2.07 -5.57
CA ARG A 29 4.01 1.76 -5.94
C ARG A 29 3.58 0.40 -5.42
N VAL A 30 4.43 -0.63 -5.55
CA VAL A 30 4.19 -1.96 -4.97
C VAL A 30 4.09 -1.88 -3.45
N VAL A 31 5.04 -1.19 -2.79
CA VAL A 31 5.04 -1.01 -1.33
C VAL A 31 3.76 -0.28 -0.87
N GLY A 32 3.38 0.80 -1.55
CA GLY A 32 2.15 1.52 -1.26
C GLY A 32 0.88 0.69 -1.51
N ALA A 33 0.89 -0.16 -2.54
CA ALA A 33 -0.21 -1.09 -2.81
C ALA A 33 -0.37 -2.12 -1.70
N TRP A 34 0.75 -2.66 -1.19
CA TRP A 34 0.74 -3.57 -0.03
C TRP A 34 0.21 -2.89 1.23
N HIS A 35 0.69 -1.69 1.58
CA HIS A 35 0.19 -0.97 2.77
C HIS A 35 -1.31 -0.74 2.73
N ARG A 36 -1.85 -0.30 1.57
CA ARG A 36 -3.31 -0.13 1.41
C ARG A 36 -4.09 -1.43 1.59
N ALA A 37 -3.57 -2.54 1.05
CA ALA A 37 -4.19 -3.85 1.20
C ALA A 37 -4.14 -4.34 2.65
N ARG A 38 -2.99 -4.20 3.31
CA ARG A 38 -2.80 -4.53 4.74
C ARG A 38 -3.76 -3.73 5.62
N THR A 39 -3.86 -2.42 5.42
CA THR A 39 -4.82 -1.58 6.16
C THR A 39 -6.26 -2.05 5.97
N ALA A 40 -6.67 -2.37 4.74
CA ALA A 40 -8.02 -2.85 4.48
C ALA A 40 -8.31 -4.21 5.18
N LEU A 41 -7.33 -5.11 5.19
CA LEU A 41 -7.41 -6.40 5.88
C LEU A 41 -7.47 -6.21 7.41
N THR A 42 -6.64 -5.33 7.97
CA THR A 42 -6.69 -5.00 9.40
C THR A 42 -8.04 -4.41 9.79
N LEU A 43 -8.59 -3.53 8.94
CA LEU A 43 -9.94 -2.98 9.12
C LEU A 43 -11.05 -4.06 8.99
N ALA A 44 -10.81 -5.11 8.21
CA ALA A 44 -11.71 -6.26 8.12
C ALA A 44 -11.58 -7.23 9.31
N GLY A 45 -10.62 -7.01 10.23
CA GLY A 45 -10.45 -7.79 11.46
C GLY A 45 -9.19 -8.65 11.52
N VAL A 46 -8.27 -8.54 10.54
CA VAL A 46 -6.97 -9.24 10.62
C VAL A 46 -6.10 -8.57 11.69
N GLU A 47 -5.54 -9.38 12.59
CA GLU A 47 -4.64 -8.87 13.61
C GLU A 47 -3.27 -8.49 13.03
N ASP A 48 -2.86 -7.26 13.32
CA ASP A 48 -1.68 -6.62 12.76
C ASP A 48 -0.51 -6.64 13.75
N HIS A 49 0.51 -7.43 13.44
CA HIS A 49 1.76 -7.50 14.20
C HIS A 49 2.85 -6.74 13.44
N PRO A 50 3.52 -5.76 14.05
CA PRO A 50 4.48 -4.91 13.36
C PRO A 50 5.70 -5.68 12.83
N ASP A 51 6.06 -6.78 13.49
CA ASP A 51 7.22 -7.60 13.13
C ASP A 51 6.91 -8.65 12.04
N ASP A 52 5.66 -8.71 11.58
CA ASP A 52 5.28 -9.64 10.53
C ASP A 52 5.87 -9.26 9.18
N THR A 53 6.57 -10.22 8.59
CA THR A 53 6.86 -10.17 7.15
C THR A 53 5.56 -10.15 6.34
N PRO A 54 5.57 -9.57 5.12
CA PRO A 54 4.38 -9.54 4.26
C PRO A 54 3.74 -10.92 4.05
N VAL A 55 4.55 -11.96 3.88
CA VAL A 55 4.09 -13.34 3.69
C VAL A 55 3.46 -13.92 4.95
N GLN A 56 4.03 -13.66 6.14
CA GLN A 56 3.43 -14.09 7.41
C GLN A 56 2.07 -13.42 7.63
N PHE A 57 1.97 -12.12 7.33
CA PHE A 57 0.69 -11.41 7.42
C PHE A 57 -0.35 -12.00 6.44
N ALA A 58 0.04 -12.33 5.21
CA ALA A 58 -0.87 -12.96 4.23
C ALA A 58 -1.38 -14.34 4.70
N VAL A 59 -0.53 -15.13 5.36
CA VAL A 59 -0.94 -16.41 5.98
C VAL A 59 -1.89 -16.18 7.15
N ARG A 60 -1.68 -15.12 7.96
CA ARG A 60 -2.63 -14.79 9.03
C ARG A 60 -3.97 -14.31 8.47
N ALA A 61 -3.95 -13.48 7.45
CA ALA A 61 -5.16 -12.97 6.80
C ALA A 61 -6.05 -14.11 6.28
N ASP A 62 -5.46 -15.15 5.71
CA ASP A 62 -6.14 -16.38 5.26
C ASP A 62 -7.00 -17.04 6.36
N ARG A 63 -6.46 -17.09 7.58
CA ARG A 63 -7.12 -17.72 8.71
C ARG A 63 -8.18 -16.84 9.37
N ALA A 64 -8.07 -15.53 9.19
CA ALA A 64 -8.87 -14.55 9.93
C ALA A 64 -10.08 -14.04 9.15
N VAL A 65 -9.97 -13.89 7.82
CA VAL A 65 -11.02 -13.30 6.99
C VAL A 65 -11.22 -14.08 5.69
N PRO A 66 -12.47 -14.25 5.20
CA PRO A 66 -12.75 -14.97 3.96
C PRO A 66 -12.46 -14.09 2.74
N VAL A 67 -11.18 -13.78 2.51
CA VAL A 67 -10.67 -13.07 1.34
C VAL A 67 -9.97 -14.04 0.40
N ASP A 68 -9.79 -13.63 -0.86
CA ASP A 68 -9.02 -14.41 -1.82
C ASP A 68 -7.54 -14.46 -1.43
N HIS A 69 -7.16 -15.56 -0.79
CA HIS A 69 -5.81 -15.81 -0.30
C HIS A 69 -4.77 -15.70 -1.40
N ARG A 70 -5.07 -16.17 -2.61
CA ARG A 70 -4.12 -16.16 -3.73
C ARG A 70 -3.75 -14.73 -4.10
N THR A 71 -4.73 -13.82 -4.13
CA THR A 71 -4.52 -12.40 -4.41
C THR A 71 -3.66 -11.74 -3.32
N VAL A 72 -3.97 -11.96 -2.04
CA VAL A 72 -3.22 -11.38 -0.92
C VAL A 72 -1.78 -11.92 -0.89
N ARG A 73 -1.60 -13.22 -1.10
CA ARG A 73 -0.29 -13.86 -1.12
C ARG A 73 0.56 -13.43 -2.30
N THR A 74 -0.03 -13.28 -3.48
CA THR A 74 0.68 -12.77 -4.67
C THR A 74 1.22 -11.36 -4.41
N LEU A 75 0.40 -10.51 -3.78
CA LEU A 75 0.83 -9.15 -3.43
C LEU A 75 1.93 -9.15 -2.35
N ALA A 76 1.83 -10.05 -1.36
CA ALA A 76 2.85 -10.23 -0.33
C ALA A 76 4.20 -10.67 -0.90
N ASP A 77 4.19 -11.63 -1.83
CA ASP A 77 5.41 -12.10 -2.50
C ASP A 77 6.05 -10.98 -3.33
N GLN A 78 5.23 -10.19 -4.04
CA GLN A 78 5.71 -9.04 -4.81
C GLN A 78 6.41 -8.02 -3.92
N VAL A 79 5.77 -7.55 -2.84
CA VAL A 79 6.40 -6.58 -1.94
C VAL A 79 7.62 -7.15 -1.22
N THR A 80 7.64 -8.45 -0.88
CA THR A 80 8.80 -9.10 -0.28
C THR A 80 10.01 -9.08 -1.23
N ARG A 81 9.81 -9.32 -2.53
CA ARG A 81 10.89 -9.19 -3.53
C ARG A 81 11.43 -7.77 -3.64
N VAL A 82 10.54 -6.77 -3.58
CA VAL A 82 10.95 -5.36 -3.62
C VAL A 82 11.74 -4.97 -2.38
N VAL A 83 11.25 -5.32 -1.20
CA VAL A 83 11.80 -4.83 0.08
C VAL A 83 13.06 -5.59 0.49
N TYR A 84 13.13 -6.91 0.24
CA TYR A 84 14.21 -7.74 0.77
C TYR A 84 15.21 -8.22 -0.28
N ALA A 85 14.85 -8.22 -1.57
CA ALA A 85 15.72 -8.70 -2.64
C ALA A 85 16.17 -7.59 -3.61
N GLU A 86 15.81 -6.32 -3.34
CA GLU A 86 16.15 -5.14 -4.14
C GLU A 86 15.94 -5.34 -5.66
N VAL A 87 14.95 -6.15 -6.02
CA VAL A 87 14.67 -6.49 -7.43
C VAL A 87 14.08 -5.27 -8.12
N GLU A 88 14.67 -4.90 -9.26
CA GLU A 88 14.12 -3.84 -10.11
C GLU A 88 12.74 -4.26 -10.62
N VAL A 89 11.74 -3.44 -10.30
CA VAL A 89 10.34 -3.69 -10.64
C VAL A 89 9.97 -2.86 -11.86
N ASP A 90 9.32 -3.49 -12.83
CA ASP A 90 8.78 -2.79 -13.99
C ASP A 90 7.41 -2.16 -13.70
N ASP A 91 6.99 -1.22 -14.54
CA ASP A 91 5.70 -0.56 -14.40
C ASP A 91 4.50 -1.53 -14.51
N ALA A 92 4.67 -2.65 -15.22
CA ALA A 92 3.64 -3.68 -15.39
C ALA A 92 3.38 -4.44 -14.08
N ALA A 93 4.43 -4.82 -13.34
CA ALA A 93 4.32 -5.42 -12.03
C ALA A 93 3.72 -4.44 -11.02
N ALA A 94 4.15 -3.18 -11.03
CA ALA A 94 3.58 -2.14 -10.17
C ALA A 94 2.06 -1.95 -10.41
N ALA A 95 1.64 -1.83 -11.67
CA ALA A 95 0.23 -1.74 -12.04
C ALA A 95 -0.57 -3.01 -11.69
N THR A 96 0.08 -4.18 -11.69
CA THR A 96 -0.54 -5.43 -11.24
C THR A 96 -0.75 -5.42 -9.73
N SER A 97 0.25 -5.03 -8.94
CA SER A 97 0.14 -4.91 -7.49
C SER A 97 -0.95 -3.91 -7.07
N GLU A 98 -1.07 -2.79 -7.77
CA GLU A 98 -2.13 -1.80 -7.52
C GLU A 98 -3.53 -2.35 -7.79
N ARG A 99 -3.69 -3.16 -8.86
CA ARG A 99 -4.95 -3.85 -9.16
C ARG A 99 -5.29 -4.87 -8.07
N LEU A 100 -4.34 -5.72 -7.67
CA LEU A 100 -4.52 -6.69 -6.59
C LEU A 100 -4.91 -6.00 -5.27
N SER A 101 -4.25 -4.89 -4.93
CA SER A 101 -4.58 -4.08 -3.76
C SER A 101 -6.00 -3.52 -3.81
N THR A 102 -6.43 -3.04 -4.98
CA THR A 102 -7.80 -2.53 -5.18
C THR A 102 -8.83 -3.64 -5.01
N ASP A 103 -8.55 -4.84 -5.50
CA ASP A 103 -9.44 -6.01 -5.36
C ASP A 103 -9.55 -6.45 -3.90
N VAL A 104 -8.43 -6.50 -3.17
CA VAL A 104 -8.43 -6.78 -1.72
C VAL A 104 -9.26 -5.75 -0.98
N GLN A 105 -9.07 -4.46 -1.27
CA GLN A 105 -9.84 -3.39 -0.65
C GLN A 105 -11.33 -3.50 -0.93
N ARG A 106 -11.74 -3.82 -2.16
CA ARG A 106 -13.15 -4.02 -2.52
C ARG A 106 -13.76 -5.16 -1.70
N ARG A 107 -13.11 -6.33 -1.70
CA ARG A 107 -13.57 -7.49 -0.92
C ARG A 107 -13.64 -7.22 0.57
N CYS A 108 -12.65 -6.52 1.13
CA CYS A 108 -12.66 -6.13 2.54
C CYS A 108 -13.81 -5.18 2.88
N ARG A 109 -14.19 -4.27 1.97
CA ARG A 109 -15.35 -3.39 2.17
C ARG A 109 -16.67 -4.17 2.23
N ASP A 110 -16.79 -5.24 1.46
CA ASP A 110 -17.98 -6.11 1.47
C ASP A 110 -18.10 -6.89 2.79
N LEU A 111 -16.97 -7.23 3.41
CA LEU A 111 -16.91 -7.89 4.73
C LEU A 111 -17.17 -6.91 5.89
N GLN A 112 -16.99 -5.60 5.68
CA GLN A 112 -17.25 -4.57 6.67
C GLN A 112 -18.75 -4.27 6.77
N GLY A 113 -19.49 -5.19 7.40
CA GLY A 113 -20.88 -4.97 7.80
C GLY A 113 -21.04 -3.73 8.71
N TRP A 114 -22.28 -3.26 8.85
CA TRP A 114 -22.60 -2.06 9.63
C TRP A 114 -22.10 -2.12 11.09
N TRP A 115 -22.02 -3.33 11.65
CA TRP A 115 -21.51 -3.60 13.00
C TRP A 115 -20.01 -3.34 13.17
N THR A 116 -19.19 -3.61 12.15
CA THR A 116 -17.74 -3.30 12.18
C THR A 116 -17.51 -1.79 12.10
N ARG A 117 -18.32 -1.08 11.30
CA ARG A 117 -18.32 0.39 11.24
C ARG A 117 -18.72 1.02 12.58
N LEU A 118 -19.69 0.41 13.27
CA LEU A 118 -20.10 0.84 14.61
C LEU A 118 -18.97 0.60 15.63
N ARG A 119 -18.29 -0.55 15.55
CA ARG A 119 -17.14 -0.89 16.42
C ARG A 119 -15.93 0.02 16.20
N MET A 120 -15.63 0.41 14.96
CA MET A 120 -14.59 1.39 14.62
C MET A 120 -14.86 2.76 15.24
N ARG A 121 -16.14 3.12 15.42
CA ARG A 121 -16.55 4.37 16.07
C ARG A 121 -16.41 4.33 17.59
N MET A 122 -16.29 3.13 18.17
CA MET A 122 -16.17 2.90 19.61
C MET A 122 -14.75 2.53 20.08
N ASP A 123 -13.81 2.23 19.17
CA ASP A 123 -12.43 1.90 19.51
C ASP A 123 -11.44 3.02 19.09
N PRO A 124 -10.96 3.87 20.03
CA PRO A 124 -10.07 4.99 19.73
C PRO A 124 -8.69 4.56 19.19
N ARG A 125 -8.28 3.30 19.39
CA ARG A 125 -7.03 2.78 18.85
C ARG A 125 -7.10 2.60 17.33
N LEU A 126 -8.29 2.32 16.78
CA LEU A 126 -8.54 2.21 15.34
C LEU A 126 -8.53 3.58 14.65
N ALA A 127 -9.06 4.62 15.31
CA ALA A 127 -9.08 5.98 14.78
C ALA A 127 -7.66 6.57 14.58
N TRP A 128 -6.73 6.31 15.51
CA TRP A 128 -5.34 6.78 15.40
C TRP A 128 -4.58 6.14 14.23
N ARG A 129 -4.86 4.88 13.89
CA ARG A 129 -4.25 4.17 12.76
C ARG A 129 -4.74 4.68 11.39
N LEU A 130 -5.94 5.25 11.33
CA LEU A 130 -6.47 5.89 10.11
C LEU A 130 -5.81 7.25 9.82
N ALA A 131 -5.33 7.96 10.85
CA ALA A 131 -4.70 9.27 10.72
C ALA A 131 -3.22 9.21 10.30
N SER A 132 -2.61 8.02 10.30
CA SER A 132 -1.17 7.79 10.12
C SER A 132 -0.82 6.99 8.86
N GLY A 133 -1.80 6.65 8.01
CA GLY A 133 -1.65 5.91 6.76
C GLY A 133 -1.75 6.76 5.50
#